data_AF-A0A7S1S232-F1
#
_entry.id   AF-A0A7S1S232-F1
#
_cell.length_a   1.000
_cell.length_b   1.000
_cell.length_c   1.000
_cell.angle_alpha   90.00
_cell.angle_beta   90.00
_cell.angle_gamma   90.00
#
_symmetry.space_group_name_H-M   'P 1'
#
loop_
_entity.id
_entity.type
_entity.pdbx_description
1 polymer ?
#
loop_
_entity_poly.entity_id
_entity_poly.type
_entity_poly.pdbx_seq_one_letter_code
_entity_poly.pdbx_strand_id
1 'polypeptide(L)'
;FVLHNRWFSPENWYKTHGIPPSGWTASSGSGMLGTLPLDGDYFWDYFFRQQKGYGLRVYEQDFLWMQYDIVPELRRNATFADDWLRTMGNAAKKHNLTIQYCMPYPRDYLASTKQEVVTTIRASDDYKPNNGNWRIARQSLLAHALGLLPFKDTFLSSGAKEAGAANPGPELSPELHALVSALSGGMVGPGDGPHMANRSRLLQTCMEDGVLLKADRPAIPLDAAWTARDPGGELSWSLSGLPGGRPPPAP
;
A
#
# COMPACT_ATOMS: atom_id res chain seq x y z
N PHE A 1 5.87 3.04 12.86
CA PHE A 1 5.95 1.66 12.34
C PHE A 1 4.74 1.34 11.48
N VAL A 2 4.91 0.46 10.49
CA VAL A 2 3.85 -0.07 9.63
C VAL A 2 3.59 -1.52 10.05
N LEU A 3 2.32 -1.88 10.26
CA LEU A 3 1.90 -3.28 10.46
C LEU A 3 1.33 -3.79 9.16
N HIS A 4 1.94 -4.83 8.61
CA HIS A 4 1.56 -5.43 7.33
C HIS A 4 0.76 -6.70 7.56
N ASN A 5 -0.46 -6.78 7.03
CA ASN A 5 -1.32 -7.95 7.16
C ASN A 5 -1.88 -8.40 5.81
N ARG A 6 -1.48 -9.61 5.42
CA ARG A 6 -1.90 -10.32 4.21
C ARG A 6 -3.38 -10.70 4.23
N TRP A 7 -3.72 -11.67 5.05
CA TRP A 7 -5.09 -12.11 5.30
C TRP A 7 -5.10 -12.91 6.61
N PHE A 8 -6.28 -13.26 7.09
CA PHE A 8 -6.42 -14.15 8.23
C PHE A 8 -6.61 -15.59 7.76
N SER A 9 -5.75 -16.49 8.25
CA SER A 9 -5.91 -17.93 8.05
C SER A 9 -7.22 -18.42 8.70
N PRO A 10 -7.91 -19.43 8.14
CA PRO A 10 -9.05 -20.08 8.80
C PRO A 10 -8.73 -20.65 10.19
N GLU A 11 -7.44 -20.86 10.49
CA GLU A 11 -6.90 -21.39 11.75
C GLU A 11 -6.14 -20.30 12.54
N ASN A 12 -6.60 -19.04 12.46
CA ASN A 12 -5.94 -17.94 13.16
C ASN A 12 -6.25 -17.91 14.67
N TRP A 13 -5.34 -17.30 15.43
CA TRP A 13 -5.43 -17.19 16.89
C TRP A 13 -6.70 -16.50 17.39
N TYR A 14 -7.18 -15.46 16.70
CA TYR A 14 -8.38 -14.73 17.13
C TYR A 14 -9.62 -15.60 17.07
N LYS A 15 -9.77 -16.38 16.00
CA LYS A 15 -10.87 -17.33 15.85
C LYS A 15 -10.83 -18.43 16.91
N THR A 16 -9.66 -18.99 17.23
CA THR A 16 -9.54 -20.02 18.27
C THR A 16 -9.83 -19.49 19.68
N HIS A 17 -9.78 -18.16 19.87
CA HIS A 17 -10.10 -17.48 21.13
C HIS A 17 -11.47 -16.79 21.11
N GLY A 18 -12.31 -17.06 20.10
CA GLY A 18 -13.67 -16.51 20.04
C GLY A 18 -13.74 -14.99 19.82
N ILE A 19 -12.77 -14.44 19.08
CA ILE A 19 -12.65 -13.00 18.78
C ILE A 19 -12.82 -12.83 17.26
N PRO A 20 -13.84 -12.09 16.78
CA PRO A 20 -14.98 -11.59 17.53
C PRO A 20 -15.92 -12.74 17.97
N PRO A 21 -16.78 -12.53 18.98
CA PRO A 21 -17.77 -13.53 19.41
C PRO A 21 -18.81 -13.89 18.36
N SER A 22 -19.07 -12.99 17.40
CA SER A 22 -19.97 -13.22 16.27
C SER A 22 -19.43 -14.24 15.26
N GLY A 23 -18.16 -14.61 15.37
CA GLY A 23 -17.52 -15.61 14.53
C GLY A 23 -16.85 -15.02 13.29
N TRP A 24 -16.58 -15.92 12.34
CA TRP A 24 -15.74 -15.67 11.17
C TRP A 24 -16.40 -16.28 9.95
N THR A 25 -16.15 -15.71 8.77
CA THR A 25 -16.66 -16.26 7.51
C THR A 25 -16.15 -17.69 7.30
N ALA A 26 -16.92 -18.48 6.56
CA ALA A 26 -16.44 -19.77 6.09
C ALA A 26 -15.27 -19.55 5.10
N SER A 27 -14.33 -20.48 5.08
CA SER A 27 -13.29 -20.56 4.06
C SER A 27 -13.63 -21.66 3.08
N SER A 28 -13.59 -21.42 1.77
CA SER A 28 -13.82 -22.46 0.77
C SER A 28 -12.88 -22.30 -0.43
N GLY A 29 -12.33 -23.41 -0.91
CA GLY A 29 -11.49 -23.46 -2.12
C GLY A 29 -10.46 -24.58 -2.06
N SER A 30 -9.83 -24.89 -3.20
CA SER A 30 -8.62 -25.72 -3.26
C SER A 30 -7.41 -24.79 -3.43
N GLY A 31 -6.61 -24.59 -2.38
CA GLY A 31 -5.44 -23.71 -2.41
C GLY A 31 -5.34 -22.81 -1.18
N MET A 32 -5.00 -21.55 -1.38
CA MET A 32 -4.93 -20.56 -0.31
C MET A 32 -6.33 -20.31 0.27
N LEU A 33 -6.44 -20.34 1.60
CA LEU A 33 -7.68 -20.12 2.32
C LEU A 33 -7.57 -18.85 3.17
N GLY A 34 -8.65 -18.07 3.18
CA GLY A 34 -8.79 -16.89 4.01
C GLY A 34 -10.13 -16.90 4.75
N THR A 35 -10.20 -16.08 5.79
CA THR A 35 -11.43 -15.81 6.54
C THR A 35 -11.43 -14.36 7.01
N LEU A 36 -12.61 -13.81 7.27
CA LEU A 36 -12.79 -12.46 7.79
C LEU A 36 -13.73 -12.47 8.99
N PRO A 37 -13.57 -11.52 9.94
CA PRO A 37 -14.46 -11.41 11.09
C PRO A 37 -15.88 -11.05 10.64
N LEU A 38 -16.90 -11.69 11.22
CA LEU A 38 -18.30 -11.35 10.93
C LEU A 38 -18.75 -10.05 11.61
N ASP A 39 -18.10 -9.65 12.71
CA ASP A 39 -18.24 -8.34 13.35
C ASP A 39 -16.92 -7.58 13.26
N GLY A 40 -16.81 -6.77 12.21
CA GLY A 40 -15.63 -5.96 11.97
C GLY A 40 -15.47 -4.82 12.99
N ASP A 41 -16.55 -4.21 13.47
CA ASP A 41 -16.47 -3.10 14.44
C ASP A 41 -15.85 -3.58 15.76
N TYR A 42 -16.24 -4.76 16.24
CA TYR A 42 -15.59 -5.40 17.40
C TYR A 42 -14.15 -5.81 17.08
N PHE A 43 -13.96 -6.55 16.00
CA PHE A 43 -12.67 -7.17 15.71
C PHE A 43 -11.56 -6.13 15.50
N TRP A 44 -11.80 -5.15 14.65
CA TRP A 44 -10.77 -4.16 14.31
C TRP A 44 -10.45 -3.24 15.49
N ASP A 45 -11.46 -2.88 16.30
CA ASP A 45 -11.22 -2.13 17.53
C ASP A 45 -10.39 -2.93 18.54
N TYR A 46 -10.68 -4.22 18.70
CA TYR A 46 -9.86 -5.11 19.53
C TYR A 46 -8.43 -5.19 18.97
N PHE A 47 -8.28 -5.48 17.68
CA PHE A 47 -7.01 -5.71 17.01
C PHE A 47 -6.07 -4.51 17.12
N PHE A 48 -6.55 -3.29 16.83
CA PHE A 48 -5.73 -2.08 16.90
C PHE A 48 -5.43 -1.64 18.33
N ARG A 49 -6.33 -1.90 19.29
CA ARG A 49 -6.07 -1.61 20.71
C ARG A 49 -4.87 -2.35 21.25
N GLN A 50 -4.63 -3.60 20.80
CA GLN A 50 -3.47 -4.39 21.20
C GLN A 50 -2.13 -3.78 20.76
N GLN A 51 -2.15 -2.86 19.78
CA GLN A 51 -0.94 -2.27 19.21
C GLN A 51 -0.43 -1.05 20.00
N LYS A 52 -1.18 -0.63 21.03
CA LYS A 52 -0.77 0.48 21.91
C LYS A 52 0.56 0.13 22.60
N GLY A 53 1.54 1.02 22.46
CA GLY A 53 2.90 0.83 22.98
C GLY A 53 3.92 0.36 21.94
N TYR A 54 3.50 -0.21 20.82
CA TYR A 54 4.40 -0.67 19.74
C TYR A 54 4.76 0.43 18.71
N GLY A 55 4.24 1.64 18.87
CA GLY A 55 4.54 2.75 17.94
C GLY A 55 3.96 2.57 16.54
N LEU A 56 2.89 1.78 16.41
CA LEU A 56 2.13 1.64 15.17
C LEU A 56 1.61 3.00 14.69
N ARG A 57 1.69 3.23 13.39
CA ARG A 57 1.23 4.46 12.72
C ARG A 57 0.39 4.16 11.48
N VAL A 58 0.77 3.11 10.74
CA VAL A 58 0.10 2.71 9.51
C VAL A 58 -0.25 1.23 9.58
N TYR A 59 -1.46 0.87 9.22
CA TYR A 59 -1.87 -0.50 8.93
C TYR A 59 -1.93 -0.73 7.43
N GLU A 60 -1.18 -1.69 6.92
CA GLU A 60 -1.25 -2.12 5.53
C GLU A 60 -2.15 -3.35 5.44
N GLN A 61 -3.29 -3.19 4.77
CA GLN A 61 -4.10 -4.32 4.33
C GLN A 61 -3.55 -4.80 2.98
N ASP A 62 -2.80 -5.88 3.02
CA ASP A 62 -2.15 -6.53 1.89
C ASP A 62 -3.11 -7.48 1.16
N PHE A 63 -2.77 -7.83 -0.07
CA PHE A 63 -3.44 -8.84 -0.90
C PHE A 63 -4.96 -8.64 -1.01
N LEU A 64 -5.40 -7.39 -1.16
CA LEU A 64 -6.83 -7.06 -1.28
C LEU A 64 -7.52 -7.86 -2.40
N TRP A 65 -6.95 -7.88 -3.61
CA TRP A 65 -7.54 -8.67 -4.71
C TRP A 65 -7.70 -10.15 -4.35
N MET A 66 -6.69 -10.72 -3.68
CA MET A 66 -6.71 -12.13 -3.31
C MET A 66 -7.73 -12.42 -2.21
N GLN A 67 -7.96 -11.49 -1.28
CA GLN A 67 -9.01 -11.62 -0.28
C GLN A 67 -10.38 -11.83 -0.93
N TYR A 68 -10.70 -11.05 -1.97
CA TYR A 68 -11.94 -11.25 -2.74
C TYR A 68 -12.01 -12.64 -3.37
N ASP A 69 -10.89 -13.18 -3.84
CA ASP A 69 -10.86 -14.51 -4.46
C ASP A 69 -11.06 -15.64 -3.45
N ILE A 70 -10.38 -15.56 -2.30
CA ILE A 70 -10.33 -16.65 -1.29
C ILE A 70 -11.42 -16.56 -0.21
N VAL A 71 -12.12 -15.43 -0.09
CA VAL A 71 -13.26 -15.24 0.84
C VAL A 71 -14.54 -14.98 0.03
N PRO A 72 -15.33 -16.03 -0.29
CA PRO A 72 -16.49 -15.91 -1.19
C PRO A 72 -17.53 -14.88 -0.75
N GLU A 73 -17.70 -14.67 0.55
CA GLU A 73 -18.64 -13.70 1.13
C GLU A 73 -18.40 -12.28 0.59
N LEU A 74 -17.14 -11.90 0.32
CA LEU A 74 -16.81 -10.59 -0.26
C LEU A 74 -17.37 -10.37 -1.67
N ARG A 75 -17.71 -11.45 -2.39
CA ARG A 75 -18.28 -11.43 -3.74
C ARG A 75 -19.76 -11.79 -3.80
N ARG A 76 -20.25 -12.55 -2.81
CA ARG A 76 -21.63 -13.06 -2.77
C ARG A 76 -22.58 -12.16 -1.98
N ASN A 77 -22.07 -11.42 -1.00
CA ASN A 77 -22.86 -10.51 -0.19
C ASN A 77 -22.64 -9.06 -0.66
N ALA A 78 -23.74 -8.36 -0.96
CA ALA A 78 -23.70 -7.02 -1.53
C ALA A 78 -23.09 -5.96 -0.59
N THR A 79 -23.12 -6.16 0.73
CA THR A 79 -22.62 -5.18 1.71
C THR A 79 -21.35 -5.62 2.41
N PHE A 80 -21.08 -6.92 2.49
CA PHE A 80 -20.02 -7.46 3.35
C PHE A 80 -18.62 -6.87 3.06
N ALA A 81 -18.26 -6.67 1.79
CA ALA A 81 -16.98 -6.03 1.44
C ALA A 81 -16.91 -4.56 1.83
N ASP A 82 -18.02 -3.82 1.72
CA ASP A 82 -18.08 -2.41 2.15
C ASP A 82 -18.00 -2.33 3.67
N ASP A 83 -18.73 -3.20 4.39
CA ASP A 83 -18.70 -3.29 5.84
C ASP A 83 -17.31 -3.68 6.35
N TRP A 84 -16.63 -4.64 5.72
CA TRP A 84 -15.27 -5.04 6.08
C TRP A 84 -14.29 -3.86 6.02
N LEU A 85 -14.26 -3.13 4.90
CA LEU A 85 -13.36 -1.99 4.73
C LEU A 85 -13.76 -0.80 5.62
N ARG A 86 -15.06 -0.52 5.75
CA ARG A 86 -15.60 0.57 6.58
C ARG A 86 -15.30 0.37 8.06
N THR A 87 -15.56 -0.82 8.59
CA THR A 87 -15.31 -1.13 10.01
C THR A 87 -13.82 -1.11 10.34
N MET A 88 -12.97 -1.59 9.42
CA MET A 88 -11.51 -1.46 9.52
C MET A 88 -11.07 0.02 9.57
N GLY A 89 -11.58 0.85 8.66
CA GLY A 89 -11.28 2.28 8.61
C GLY A 89 -11.76 3.04 9.86
N ASN A 90 -12.98 2.77 10.32
CA ASN A 90 -13.54 3.36 11.54
C ASN A 90 -12.67 3.05 12.77
N ALA A 91 -12.23 1.79 12.91
CA ALA A 91 -11.36 1.38 14.00
C ALA A 91 -9.97 2.03 13.88
N ALA A 92 -9.36 2.06 12.69
CA ALA A 92 -8.08 2.73 12.48
C ALA A 92 -8.16 4.22 12.87
N LYS A 93 -9.23 4.91 12.46
CA LYS A 93 -9.51 6.30 12.87
C LYS A 93 -9.60 6.46 14.38
N LYS A 94 -10.34 5.59 15.06
CA LYS A 94 -10.48 5.60 16.53
C LYS A 94 -9.13 5.44 17.25
N HIS A 95 -8.19 4.72 16.65
CA HIS A 95 -6.85 4.47 17.21
C HIS A 95 -5.76 5.39 16.65
N ASN A 96 -6.12 6.48 15.94
CA ASN A 96 -5.18 7.42 15.31
C ASN A 96 -4.16 6.74 14.38
N LEU A 97 -4.64 5.79 13.58
CA LEU A 97 -3.87 5.09 12.56
C LEU A 97 -4.32 5.52 11.17
N THR A 98 -3.39 5.52 10.22
CA THR A 98 -3.72 5.53 8.80
C THR A 98 -3.67 4.12 8.21
N ILE A 99 -4.27 3.96 7.05
CA ILE A 99 -4.34 2.71 6.30
C ILE A 99 -3.63 2.88 4.96
N GLN A 100 -2.89 1.85 4.58
CA GLN A 100 -2.43 1.64 3.23
C GLN A 100 -3.17 0.43 2.63
N TYR A 101 -3.72 0.61 1.44
CA TYR A 101 -4.33 -0.48 0.68
C TYR A 101 -3.34 -1.08 -0.30
N CYS A 102 -3.13 -2.38 -0.21
CA CYS A 102 -2.12 -3.06 -0.98
C CYS A 102 -2.73 -4.13 -1.89
N MET A 103 -2.20 -4.18 -3.13
CA MET A 103 -2.68 -5.03 -4.20
C MET A 103 -4.22 -4.92 -4.40
N PRO A 104 -4.75 -3.68 -4.53
CA PRO A 104 -6.19 -3.41 -4.62
C PRO A 104 -6.81 -3.80 -5.97
N TYR A 105 -8.11 -4.09 -5.96
CA TYR A 105 -8.96 -3.97 -7.14
C TYR A 105 -9.44 -2.52 -7.32
N PRO A 106 -9.95 -2.14 -8.51
CA PRO A 106 -10.55 -0.82 -8.74
C PRO A 106 -11.66 -0.47 -7.74
N ARG A 107 -12.37 -1.46 -7.20
CA ARG A 107 -13.40 -1.24 -6.18
C ARG A 107 -12.83 -0.75 -4.85
N ASP A 108 -11.61 -1.12 -4.50
CA ASP A 108 -10.96 -0.68 -3.25
C ASP A 108 -10.52 0.78 -3.36
N TYR A 109 -10.10 1.22 -4.55
CA TYR A 109 -9.90 2.64 -4.86
C TYR A 109 -11.19 3.46 -4.67
N LEU A 110 -12.35 2.94 -5.10
CA LEU A 110 -13.61 3.64 -4.89
C LEU A 110 -14.04 3.61 -3.42
N ALA A 111 -13.84 2.47 -2.73
CA ALA A 111 -14.17 2.33 -1.32
C ALA A 111 -13.34 3.26 -0.42
N SER A 112 -12.08 3.54 -0.76
CA SER A 112 -11.23 4.45 0.00
C SER A 112 -11.81 5.86 0.11
N THR A 113 -12.61 6.31 -0.85
CA THR A 113 -13.26 7.63 -0.82
C THR A 113 -14.21 7.80 0.37
N LYS A 114 -14.66 6.70 0.98
CA LYS A 114 -15.51 6.70 2.18
C LYS A 114 -14.68 6.72 3.48
N GLN A 115 -13.36 6.59 3.41
CA GLN A 115 -12.48 6.35 4.55
C GLN A 115 -11.24 7.27 4.49
N GLU A 116 -11.32 8.45 5.13
CA GLU A 116 -10.22 9.44 5.13
C GLU A 116 -8.89 8.93 5.69
N VAL A 117 -8.92 7.86 6.48
CA VAL A 117 -7.72 7.23 7.05
C VAL A 117 -6.95 6.40 6.03
N VAL A 118 -7.55 6.04 4.90
CA VAL A 118 -6.83 5.41 3.79
C VAL A 118 -6.07 6.49 3.06
N THR A 119 -4.77 6.62 3.35
CA THR A 119 -3.94 7.72 2.84
C THR A 119 -3.06 7.32 1.66
N THR A 120 -2.77 6.03 1.54
CA THR A 120 -1.85 5.49 0.53
C THR A 120 -2.41 4.22 -0.10
N ILE A 121 -2.01 3.94 -1.33
CA ILE A 121 -2.44 2.75 -2.07
C ILE A 121 -1.32 2.21 -2.95
N ARG A 122 -1.14 0.89 -3.02
CA ARG A 122 -0.13 0.28 -3.88
C ARG A 122 -0.51 0.50 -5.35
N ALA A 123 0.44 1.05 -6.11
CA ALA A 123 0.28 1.39 -7.52
C ALA A 123 1.02 0.43 -8.47
N SER A 124 1.73 -0.55 -7.91
CA SER A 124 2.53 -1.56 -8.60
C SER A 124 2.14 -2.98 -8.19
N ASP A 125 2.66 -3.99 -8.89
CA ASP A 125 2.76 -5.35 -8.35
C ASP A 125 3.79 -5.43 -7.21
N ASP A 126 4.07 -6.63 -6.68
CA ASP A 126 5.17 -6.84 -5.73
C ASP A 126 6.54 -6.61 -6.37
N TYR A 127 7.44 -6.01 -5.60
CA TYR A 127 8.82 -5.81 -6.01
C TYR A 127 9.57 -7.14 -6.14
N LYS A 128 10.28 -7.28 -7.25
CA LYS A 128 11.35 -8.26 -7.46
C LYS A 128 12.47 -7.55 -8.21
N PRO A 129 13.75 -7.87 -7.96
CA PRO A 129 14.85 -7.24 -8.66
C PRO A 129 14.67 -7.31 -10.17
N ASN A 130 14.81 -6.17 -10.85
CA ASN A 130 14.72 -6.03 -12.30
C ASN A 130 13.33 -6.26 -12.90
N ASN A 131 12.27 -6.28 -12.08
CA ASN A 131 10.91 -6.32 -12.60
C ASN A 131 10.37 -4.92 -12.95
N GLY A 132 9.22 -4.87 -13.63
CA GLY A 132 8.57 -3.64 -14.06
C GLY A 132 7.84 -2.87 -12.95
N ASN A 133 8.07 -3.16 -11.67
CA ASN A 133 7.32 -2.59 -10.55
C ASN A 133 7.44 -1.04 -10.45
N TRP A 134 8.48 -0.45 -11.04
CA TRP A 134 8.63 1.00 -11.16
C TRP A 134 7.60 1.67 -12.08
N ARG A 135 6.88 0.90 -12.90
CA ARG A 135 5.89 1.40 -13.87
C ARG A 135 4.54 1.65 -13.19
N ILE A 136 4.43 2.77 -12.49
CA ILE A 136 3.26 3.11 -11.67
C ILE A 136 2.45 4.29 -12.20
N ALA A 137 2.89 4.98 -13.26
CA ALA A 137 2.36 6.30 -13.59
C ALA A 137 0.84 6.28 -13.81
N ARG A 138 0.31 5.27 -14.53
CA ARG A 138 -1.13 5.18 -14.85
C ARG A 138 -1.97 4.95 -13.59
N GLN A 139 -1.52 4.09 -12.70
CA GLN A 139 -2.14 3.82 -11.42
C GLN A 139 -2.03 5.04 -10.49
N SER A 140 -0.90 5.75 -10.55
CA SER A 140 -0.71 7.00 -9.82
C SER A 140 -1.73 8.07 -10.18
N LEU A 141 -2.15 8.13 -11.45
CA LEU A 141 -3.20 9.05 -11.90
C LEU A 141 -4.53 8.75 -11.19
N LEU A 142 -4.94 7.48 -11.16
CA LEU A 142 -6.17 7.07 -10.50
C LEU A 142 -6.12 7.30 -8.99
N ALA A 143 -5.02 6.89 -8.34
CA ALA A 143 -4.82 7.12 -6.91
C ALA A 143 -4.93 8.60 -6.55
N HIS A 144 -4.19 9.46 -7.27
CA HIS A 144 -4.19 10.90 -7.00
C HIS A 144 -5.56 11.55 -7.24
N ALA A 145 -6.28 11.14 -8.29
CA ALA A 145 -7.63 11.64 -8.58
C ALA A 145 -8.63 11.34 -7.45
N LEU A 146 -8.35 10.31 -6.65
CA LEU A 146 -9.16 9.89 -5.50
C LEU A 146 -8.59 10.37 -4.15
N GLY A 147 -7.62 11.28 -4.17
CA GLY A 147 -7.01 11.84 -2.95
C GLY A 147 -6.02 10.90 -2.24
N LEU A 148 -5.59 9.82 -2.90
CA LEU A 148 -4.64 8.86 -2.36
C LEU A 148 -3.22 9.17 -2.84
N LEU A 149 -2.23 8.81 -2.01
CA LEU A 149 -0.82 8.84 -2.37
C LEU A 149 -0.38 7.45 -2.90
N PRO A 150 0.08 7.36 -4.15
CA PRO A 150 0.61 6.12 -4.72
C PRO A 150 1.82 5.59 -3.94
N PHE A 151 1.87 4.28 -3.72
CA PHE A 151 3.03 3.59 -3.17
C PHE A 151 3.56 2.58 -4.20
N LYS A 152 4.84 2.69 -4.54
CA LYS A 152 5.55 1.84 -5.51
C LYS A 152 5.88 0.44 -4.98
N ASP A 153 5.62 0.13 -3.72
CA ASP A 153 6.25 -1.00 -3.01
C ASP A 153 7.74 -0.76 -2.69
N THR A 154 8.31 -1.70 -1.95
CA THR A 154 9.72 -1.75 -1.56
C THR A 154 10.68 -1.84 -2.74
N PHE A 155 11.98 -1.65 -2.50
CA PHE A 155 13.04 -1.87 -3.49
C PHE A 155 14.40 -2.08 -2.82
N LEU A 156 15.34 -2.72 -3.53
CA LEU A 156 16.74 -2.74 -3.09
C LEU A 156 17.40 -1.42 -3.47
N SER A 157 17.86 -0.69 -2.48
CA SER A 157 18.57 0.57 -2.67
C SER A 157 20.00 0.37 -3.17
N SER A 158 20.53 -0.85 -3.26
CA SER A 158 21.87 -1.14 -3.79
C SER A 158 21.81 -2.13 -4.97
N GLY A 159 22.84 -2.11 -5.82
CA GLY A 159 23.01 -3.12 -6.88
C GLY A 159 23.74 -4.38 -6.40
N ALA A 160 23.96 -4.51 -5.09
CA ALA A 160 24.60 -5.68 -4.52
C ALA A 160 23.64 -6.86 -4.49
N LYS A 161 24.21 -8.07 -4.55
CA LYS A 161 23.46 -9.30 -4.31
C LYS A 161 23.33 -9.51 -2.80
N GLU A 162 22.13 -9.79 -2.33
CA GLU A 162 21.79 -10.05 -0.92
C GLU A 162 21.46 -11.54 -0.72
N ALA A 163 22.49 -12.35 -0.51
CA ALA A 163 22.33 -13.79 -0.33
C ALA A 163 21.39 -14.10 0.87
N GLY A 164 20.43 -14.99 0.66
CA GLY A 164 19.46 -15.40 1.70
C GLY A 164 18.19 -14.54 1.78
N ALA A 165 18.11 -13.41 1.05
CA ALA A 165 16.86 -12.67 0.91
C ALA A 165 15.88 -13.41 -0.02
N ALA A 166 14.57 -13.18 0.18
CA ALA A 166 13.53 -13.67 -0.74
C ALA A 166 13.72 -13.12 -2.17
N ASN A 167 14.31 -11.93 -2.27
CA ASN A 167 14.63 -11.20 -3.48
C ASN A 167 16.14 -10.87 -3.48
N PRO A 168 17.03 -11.82 -3.79
CA PRO A 168 18.46 -11.67 -3.53
C PRO A 168 19.20 -10.71 -4.47
N GLY A 169 18.53 -10.07 -5.42
CA GLY A 169 19.18 -9.18 -6.38
C GLY A 169 20.14 -9.90 -7.36
N PRO A 170 21.00 -9.15 -8.06
CA PRO A 170 21.16 -7.69 -7.96
C PRO A 170 19.99 -6.92 -8.57
N GLU A 171 19.73 -5.71 -8.06
CA GLU A 171 18.89 -4.71 -8.73
C GLU A 171 19.78 -3.90 -9.71
N LEU A 172 19.41 -3.88 -10.99
CA LEU A 172 20.19 -3.25 -12.05
C LEU A 172 19.91 -1.75 -12.17
N SER A 173 18.82 -1.24 -11.60
CA SER A 173 18.43 0.17 -11.66
C SER A 173 17.92 0.71 -10.31
N PRO A 174 18.70 0.60 -9.22
CA PRO A 174 18.26 1.04 -7.89
C PRO A 174 17.99 2.55 -7.83
N GLU A 175 18.69 3.36 -8.65
CA GLU A 175 18.40 4.80 -8.81
C GLU A 175 17.00 5.06 -9.36
N LEU A 176 16.57 4.26 -10.34
CA LEU A 176 15.22 4.39 -10.92
C LEU A 176 14.16 4.11 -9.86
N HIS A 177 14.35 3.04 -9.06
CA HIS A 177 13.41 2.70 -7.99
C HIS A 177 13.36 3.77 -6.89
N ALA A 178 14.50 4.36 -6.52
CA ALA A 178 14.55 5.47 -5.56
C ALA A 178 13.84 6.72 -6.11
N LEU A 179 14.10 7.08 -7.37
CA LEU A 179 13.49 8.22 -8.05
C LEU A 179 11.97 8.07 -8.15
N VAL A 180 11.49 6.92 -8.65
CA VAL A 180 10.04 6.66 -8.75
C VAL A 180 9.38 6.65 -7.37
N SER A 181 10.04 6.10 -6.35
CA SER A 181 9.49 6.11 -4.98
C SER A 181 9.32 7.54 -4.45
N ALA A 182 10.30 8.42 -4.64
CA ALA A 182 10.18 9.83 -4.24
C ALA A 182 9.10 10.57 -5.05
N LEU A 183 9.05 10.35 -6.38
CA LEU A 183 8.07 10.98 -7.26
C LEU A 183 6.66 10.39 -7.12
N SER A 184 6.48 9.27 -6.43
CA SER A 184 5.16 8.70 -6.15
C SER A 184 4.36 9.50 -5.12
N GLY A 185 5.00 10.39 -4.35
CA GLY A 185 4.36 11.17 -3.27
C GLY A 185 3.96 10.35 -2.03
N GLY A 186 3.95 9.02 -2.11
CA GLY A 186 3.64 8.11 -1.01
C GLY A 186 4.85 7.80 -0.12
N MET A 187 5.01 6.53 0.21
CA MET A 187 6.09 6.05 1.06
C MET A 187 7.32 5.68 0.22
N VAL A 188 8.51 5.86 0.79
CA VAL A 188 9.76 5.31 0.25
C VAL A 188 10.10 4.07 1.07
N GLY A 189 10.07 2.89 0.42
CA GLY A 189 10.27 1.59 1.09
C GLY A 189 11.62 0.94 0.75
N PRO A 190 12.74 1.33 1.37
CA PRO A 190 13.97 0.53 1.25
C PRO A 190 13.73 -0.86 1.84
N GLY A 191 13.97 -1.89 1.04
CA GLY A 191 13.82 -3.31 1.40
C GLY A 191 15.15 -4.04 1.53
N ASP A 192 16.27 -3.31 1.55
CA ASP A 192 17.61 -3.84 1.71
C ASP A 192 17.76 -4.62 3.02
N GLY A 193 18.59 -5.65 2.96
CA GLY A 193 18.99 -6.42 4.12
C GLY A 193 19.77 -5.58 5.14
N PRO A 194 19.90 -6.09 6.38
CA PRO A 194 20.68 -5.42 7.42
C PRO A 194 22.09 -5.07 6.92
N HIS A 195 22.48 -3.80 7.07
CA HIS A 195 23.77 -3.25 6.63
C HIS A 195 24.03 -3.24 5.11
N MET A 196 23.03 -3.55 4.27
CA MET A 196 23.16 -3.56 2.81
C MET A 196 22.64 -2.29 2.12
N ALA A 197 21.92 -1.44 2.87
CA ALA A 197 21.34 -0.21 2.34
C ALA A 197 22.40 0.77 1.81
N ASN A 198 22.18 1.29 0.61
CA ASN A 198 22.98 2.35 0.03
C ASN A 198 22.54 3.71 0.60
N ARG A 199 23.25 4.17 1.63
CA ARG A 199 22.96 5.44 2.32
C ARG A 199 22.91 6.64 1.37
N SER A 200 23.87 6.78 0.45
CA SER A 200 23.93 7.98 -0.40
C SER A 200 22.75 8.05 -1.37
N ARG A 201 22.22 6.90 -1.81
CA ARG A 201 21.03 6.84 -2.66
C ARG A 201 19.75 7.12 -1.87
N LEU A 202 19.60 6.53 -0.68
CA LEU A 202 18.41 6.73 0.14
C LEU A 202 18.26 8.17 0.62
N LEU A 203 19.37 8.83 0.96
CA LEU A 203 19.33 10.24 1.38
C LEU A 203 18.96 11.21 0.24
N GLN A 204 18.91 10.77 -1.01
CA GLN A 204 18.34 11.59 -2.10
C GLN A 204 16.81 11.59 -2.10
N THR A 205 16.17 10.80 -1.23
CA THR A 205 14.69 10.71 -1.13
C THR A 205 14.13 11.49 0.06
N CYS A 206 14.98 12.16 0.83
CA CYS A 206 14.58 12.95 2.00
C CYS A 206 15.46 14.19 2.17
N MET A 207 14.97 15.13 2.98
CA MET A 207 15.73 16.27 3.49
C MET A 207 16.75 15.81 4.55
N GLU A 208 17.66 16.70 4.95
CA GLU A 208 18.68 16.41 5.96
C GLU A 208 18.11 15.96 7.32
N ASP A 209 16.91 16.44 7.68
CA ASP A 209 16.20 16.07 8.91
C ASP A 209 15.40 14.75 8.78
N GLY A 210 15.47 14.09 7.63
CA GLY A 210 14.77 12.83 7.35
C GLY A 210 13.32 13.00 6.87
N VAL A 211 12.82 14.23 6.69
CA VAL A 211 11.51 14.44 6.07
C VAL A 211 11.56 13.97 4.62
N LEU A 212 10.68 13.03 4.25
CA LEU A 212 10.62 12.51 2.88
C LEU A 212 10.31 13.61 1.88
N LEU A 213 11.05 13.62 0.77
CA LEU A 213 10.70 14.41 -0.40
C LEU A 213 9.42 13.85 -1.01
N LYS A 214 8.43 14.72 -1.20
CA LYS A 214 7.16 14.37 -1.83
C LYS A 214 6.83 15.42 -2.87
N ALA A 215 6.52 14.95 -4.07
CA ALA A 215 5.92 15.81 -5.08
C ALA A 215 4.49 16.19 -4.66
N ASP A 216 4.05 17.41 -4.98
CA ASP A 216 2.66 17.85 -4.76
C ASP A 216 1.67 17.05 -5.60
N ARG A 217 2.13 16.66 -6.81
CA ARG A 217 1.44 15.73 -7.67
C ARG A 217 2.35 14.56 -7.99
N PRO A 218 1.93 13.30 -7.75
CA PRO A 218 2.76 12.17 -8.09
C PRO A 218 3.07 12.13 -9.58
N ALA A 219 4.15 11.45 -9.96
CA ALA A 219 4.43 11.20 -11.37
C ALA A 219 3.26 10.45 -12.02
N ILE A 220 2.65 11.08 -13.02
CA ILE A 220 1.50 10.56 -13.78
C ILE A 220 1.79 10.60 -15.28
N PRO A 221 1.12 9.77 -16.11
CA PRO A 221 1.39 9.72 -17.54
C PRO A 221 1.11 11.06 -18.22
N LEU A 222 1.95 11.39 -19.19
CA LEU A 222 1.61 12.36 -20.23
C LEU A 222 0.61 11.74 -21.22
N ASP A 223 -0.17 12.57 -21.92
CA ASP A 223 -1.15 12.11 -22.91
C ASP A 223 -0.53 11.18 -23.96
N ALA A 224 0.73 11.45 -24.34
CA ALA A 224 1.51 10.64 -25.25
C ALA A 224 1.67 9.16 -24.80
N ALA A 225 1.59 8.88 -23.50
CA ALA A 225 1.67 7.52 -22.95
C ALA A 225 0.41 6.67 -23.21
N TRP A 226 -0.67 7.28 -23.69
CA TRP A 226 -1.91 6.61 -24.10
C TRP A 226 -1.99 6.42 -25.61
N THR A 227 -1.35 7.30 -26.38
CA THR A 227 -1.39 7.27 -27.86
C THR A 227 -0.23 6.51 -28.49
N ALA A 228 0.88 6.32 -27.76
CA ALA A 228 2.01 5.54 -28.24
C ALA A 228 1.67 4.03 -28.29
N ARG A 229 1.88 3.39 -29.44
CA ARG A 229 1.63 1.94 -29.63
C ARG A 229 2.54 1.05 -28.75
N ASP A 230 3.77 1.49 -28.49
CA ASP A 230 4.71 0.87 -27.54
C ASP A 230 5.86 1.84 -27.24
N PRO A 231 5.78 2.64 -26.15
CA PRO A 231 6.82 3.62 -25.85
C PRO A 231 8.11 3.00 -25.26
N GLY A 232 8.20 1.69 -25.04
CA GLY A 232 9.39 1.04 -24.44
C GLY A 232 9.68 1.43 -22.98
N GLY A 233 8.85 2.27 -22.36
CA GLY A 233 9.00 2.80 -21.01
C GLY A 233 7.77 3.59 -20.54
N GLU A 234 7.87 4.31 -19.42
CA GLU A 234 6.84 5.26 -18.98
C GLU A 234 7.32 6.69 -19.17
N LEU A 235 6.52 7.49 -19.86
CA LEU A 235 6.70 8.93 -19.96
C LEU A 235 5.72 9.61 -18.99
N SER A 236 6.26 10.19 -17.93
CA SER A 236 5.49 10.81 -16.86
C SER A 236 5.97 12.23 -16.54
N TRP A 237 5.10 12.99 -15.89
CA TRP A 237 5.42 14.30 -15.35
C TRP A 237 4.91 14.40 -13.91
N SER A 238 5.56 15.24 -13.13
CA SER A 238 5.23 15.51 -11.72
C SER A 238 5.37 17.01 -11.48
N LEU A 239 4.66 17.52 -10.47
CA LEU A 239 4.72 18.92 -10.05
C LEU A 239 5.28 18.99 -8.62
N SER A 240 6.21 19.91 -8.41
CA SER A 240 6.72 20.27 -7.09
C SER A 240 6.82 21.79 -7.01
N GLY A 241 5.85 22.41 -6.37
CA GLY A 241 5.90 23.80 -5.92
C GLY A 241 6.76 23.87 -4.66
N LEU A 242 7.90 24.55 -4.74
CA LEU A 242 8.66 24.89 -3.54
C LEU A 242 7.75 25.68 -2.57
N PRO A 243 7.73 25.39 -1.26
CA PRO A 243 6.93 26.16 -0.31
C PRO A 243 7.38 27.62 -0.23
N GLY A 244 6.66 28.46 -0.98
CA GLY A 244 6.42 29.88 -0.72
C GLY A 244 4.94 30.26 -0.91
N GLY A 245 4.10 29.36 -1.41
CA GLY A 245 2.68 29.60 -1.64
C GLY A 245 1.87 28.36 -1.32
N ARG A 246 1.09 28.43 -0.23
CA ARG A 246 -0.01 27.50 0.03
C ARG A 246 -0.95 27.57 -1.18
N PRO A 247 -1.31 26.46 -1.86
CA PRO A 247 -2.38 26.52 -2.85
C PRO A 247 -3.67 26.95 -2.12
N PRO A 248 -4.46 27.88 -2.68
CA PRO A 248 -5.74 28.23 -2.10
C PRO A 248 -6.62 26.98 -2.07
N PRO A 249 -7.49 26.83 -1.05
CA PRO A 249 -8.50 25.78 -1.08
C PRO A 249 -9.31 25.93 -2.38
N ALA A 250 -9.49 24.83 -3.11
CA ALA A 250 -10.34 24.78 -4.29
C ALA A 250 -11.79 25.17 -3.92
N PRO A 251 -12.52 25.83 -4.84
CA PRO A 251 -13.85 26.40 -4.58
C PRO A 251 -14.92 25.37 -4.21
#